data_AF-A0A962SYQ4-F1
#
_entry.id   AF-A0A962SYQ4-F1
#
_cell.length_a   1.000
_cell.length_b   1.000
_cell.length_c   1.000
_cell.angle_alpha   90.00
_cell.angle_beta   90.00
_cell.angle_gamma   90.00
#
_symmetry.space_group_name_H-M   'P 1'
#
loop_
_entity.id
_entity.type
_entity.pdbx_description
1 polymer ?
#
loop_
_entity_poly.entity_id
_entity_poly.type
_entity_poly.pdbx_seq_one_letter_code
_entity_poly.pdbx_strand_id
1 'polypeptide(L)'
;MPILDIFLLKPQAVIDACENRRAPLWISAFIILTGVIYGILVALLQRSLGGELQGIPIADIPLWVLMLGNILPGVLITIMIHIGIMLVAWLMAKALGGRGELGLLYRAGGYLLPLTLPALPAVAFTVATTTTAHSAGAGPIPWLYLALAVAGAASFLAGLYQMFRVTQNFQSTRALFATALFAAFSVSILSLA
;
A
#
# COMPACT_ATOMS: atom_id res chain seq x y z
N MET A 1 4.35 21.94 -1.17
CA MET A 1 5.00 20.83 -1.90
C MET A 1 4.16 19.60 -1.62
N PRO A 2 3.64 18.90 -2.63
CA PRO A 2 2.62 17.85 -2.43
C PRO A 2 3.07 16.77 -1.43
N ILE A 3 4.36 16.40 -1.43
CA ILE A 3 4.92 15.36 -0.55
C ILE A 3 4.78 15.73 0.94
N LEU A 4 5.18 16.94 1.34
CA LEU A 4 5.08 17.36 2.74
C LEU A 4 3.63 17.44 3.19
N ASP A 5 2.74 17.92 2.32
CA ASP A 5 1.31 18.01 2.62
C ASP A 5 0.65 16.63 2.72
N ILE A 6 1.15 15.61 1.98
CA ILE A 6 0.75 14.20 2.13
C ILE A 6 1.10 13.69 3.52
N PHE A 7 2.37 13.80 3.94
CA PHE A 7 2.82 13.29 5.25
C PHE A 7 2.24 14.06 6.44
N LEU A 8 1.90 15.33 6.25
CA LEU A 8 1.16 16.14 7.23
C LEU A 8 -0.36 15.92 7.17
N LEU A 9 -0.84 15.02 6.31
CA LEU A 9 -2.26 14.66 6.16
C LEU A 9 -3.16 15.88 5.90
N LYS A 10 -2.64 16.88 5.18
CA LYS A 10 -3.40 18.09 4.87
C LYS A 10 -4.39 17.82 3.74
N PRO A 11 -5.62 18.36 3.81
CA PRO A 11 -6.59 18.28 2.71
C PRO A 11 -6.04 18.79 1.37
N GLN A 12 -5.09 19.73 1.42
CA GLN A 12 -4.47 20.31 0.23
C GLN A 12 -3.78 19.27 -0.67
N ALA A 13 -3.22 18.20 -0.10
CA ALA A 13 -2.63 17.12 -0.88
C ALA A 13 -3.68 16.38 -1.72
N VAL A 14 -4.88 16.18 -1.16
CA VAL A 14 -6.00 15.55 -1.86
C VAL A 14 -6.55 16.48 -2.94
N ILE A 15 -6.68 17.77 -2.63
CA ILE A 15 -7.13 18.79 -3.59
C ILE A 15 -6.16 18.85 -4.77
N ASP A 16 -4.85 18.90 -4.52
CA ASP A 16 -3.82 18.85 -5.57
C ASP A 16 -3.95 17.59 -6.43
N ALA A 17 -4.14 16.41 -5.82
CA ALA A 17 -4.32 15.17 -6.57
C ALA A 17 -5.51 15.22 -7.54
N CYS A 18 -6.60 15.89 -7.17
CA CYS A 18 -7.82 16.03 -7.97
C CYS A 18 -7.70 17.11 -9.05
N GLU A 19 -7.13 18.26 -8.74
CA GLU A 19 -7.18 19.46 -9.59
C GLU A 19 -5.93 19.63 -10.46
N ASN A 20 -4.76 19.16 -10.02
CA ASN A 20 -3.51 19.39 -10.71
C ASN A 20 -3.39 18.52 -11.97
N ARG A 21 -3.13 19.15 -13.13
CA ARG A 21 -2.92 18.44 -14.41
C ARG A 21 -1.71 17.50 -14.40
N ARG A 22 -0.72 17.75 -13.53
CA ARG A 22 0.47 16.90 -13.38
C ARG A 22 0.30 15.79 -12.35
N ALA A 23 -0.81 15.74 -11.60
CA ALA A 23 -1.06 14.70 -10.60
C ALA A 23 -0.94 13.26 -11.17
N PRO A 24 -1.39 12.95 -12.41
CA PRO A 24 -1.19 11.62 -12.97
C PRO A 24 0.27 11.18 -13.04
N LEU A 25 1.21 12.10 -13.31
CA LEU A 25 2.65 11.78 -13.32
C LEU A 25 3.14 11.42 -11.92
N TRP A 26 2.70 12.17 -10.90
CA TRP A 26 3.02 11.90 -9.50
C TRP A 26 2.43 10.57 -9.02
N ILE A 27 1.17 10.28 -9.38
CA ILE A 27 0.51 9.01 -9.06
C ILE A 27 1.30 7.84 -9.64
N SER A 28 1.65 7.90 -10.93
CA SER A 28 2.47 6.87 -11.57
C SER A 28 3.83 6.72 -10.89
N ALA A 29 4.49 7.83 -10.53
CA ALA A 29 5.74 7.80 -9.81
C ALA A 29 5.60 7.14 -8.42
N PHE A 30 4.53 7.43 -7.67
CA PHE A 30 4.27 6.82 -6.36
C PHE A 30 3.95 5.34 -6.46
N ILE A 31 3.18 4.91 -7.47
CA ILE A 31 2.91 3.49 -7.75
C ILE A 31 4.23 2.75 -8.04
N ILE A 32 5.03 3.27 -8.97
CA ILE A 32 6.30 2.65 -9.36
C ILE A 32 7.25 2.63 -8.17
N LEU A 33 7.41 3.74 -7.46
CA LEU A 33 8.30 3.85 -6.29
C LEU A 33 7.92 2.84 -5.20
N THR A 34 6.64 2.77 -4.85
CA THR A 34 6.15 1.84 -3.82
C THR A 34 6.40 0.39 -4.22
N GLY A 35 6.13 0.04 -5.48
CA GLY A 35 6.36 -1.31 -6.00
C GLY A 35 7.84 -1.68 -6.11
N VAL A 36 8.70 -0.75 -6.51
CA VAL A 36 10.16 -0.94 -6.54
C VAL A 36 10.70 -1.15 -5.14
N ILE A 37 10.33 -0.30 -4.17
CA ILE A 37 10.77 -0.44 -2.77
C ILE A 37 10.30 -1.78 -2.21
N TYR A 38 9.04 -2.13 -2.41
CA TYR A 38 8.48 -3.41 -1.98
C TYR A 38 9.24 -4.60 -2.59
N GLY A 39 9.45 -4.63 -3.91
CA GLY A 39 10.17 -5.70 -4.58
C GLY A 39 11.63 -5.82 -4.12
N ILE A 40 12.32 -4.70 -3.92
CA ILE A 40 13.67 -4.69 -3.35
C ILE A 40 13.67 -5.28 -1.94
N LEU A 41 12.73 -4.88 -1.08
CA LEU A 41 12.63 -5.41 0.28
C LEU A 41 12.38 -6.92 0.28
N VAL A 42 11.50 -7.43 -0.58
CA VAL A 42 11.26 -8.88 -0.72
C VAL A 42 12.55 -9.60 -1.12
N ALA A 43 13.26 -9.11 -2.15
CA ALA A 43 14.50 -9.73 -2.61
C ALA A 43 15.58 -9.76 -1.52
N LEU A 44 15.77 -8.65 -0.80
CA LEU A 44 16.73 -8.57 0.29
C LEU A 44 16.36 -9.52 1.44
N LEU A 45 15.08 -9.62 1.78
CA LEU A 45 14.61 -10.50 2.84
C LEU A 45 14.72 -11.96 2.43
N GLN A 46 14.35 -12.34 1.20
CA GLN A 46 14.58 -13.67 0.64
C GLN A 46 16.06 -14.05 0.72
N ARG A 47 16.96 -13.14 0.32
CA ARG A 47 18.42 -13.36 0.42
C ARG A 47 18.88 -13.55 1.86
N SER A 48 18.34 -12.78 2.81
CA SER A 48 18.71 -12.85 4.22
C SER A 48 18.18 -14.09 4.94
N LEU A 49 16.99 -14.56 4.57
CA LEU A 49 16.34 -15.73 5.16
C LEU A 49 16.91 -17.05 4.62
N GLY A 50 17.46 -17.01 3.40
CA GLY A 50 18.01 -18.17 2.70
C GLY A 50 16.92 -19.19 2.31
N GLY A 51 17.36 -20.41 2.05
CA GLY A 51 16.51 -21.48 1.53
C GLY A 51 16.51 -21.52 0.00
N GLU A 52 15.39 -21.97 -0.56
CA GLU A 52 15.24 -22.23 -1.99
C GLU A 52 14.05 -21.47 -2.57
N LEU A 53 14.21 -20.96 -3.79
CA LEU A 53 13.14 -20.42 -4.63
C LEU A 53 12.92 -21.40 -5.78
N GLN A 54 11.75 -22.06 -5.80
CA GLN A 54 11.39 -23.04 -6.84
C GLN A 54 12.46 -24.14 -7.04
N GLY A 55 13.08 -24.60 -5.96
CA GLY A 55 14.13 -25.63 -5.97
C GLY A 55 15.53 -25.12 -6.33
N ILE A 56 15.72 -23.80 -6.49
CA ILE A 56 17.03 -23.18 -6.69
C ILE A 56 17.46 -22.52 -5.37
N PRO A 57 18.63 -22.87 -4.81
CA PRO A 57 19.16 -22.20 -3.64
C PRO A 57 19.31 -20.69 -3.88
N ILE A 58 18.75 -19.88 -2.98
CA ILE A 58 18.77 -18.41 -3.14
C ILE A 58 20.20 -17.88 -3.15
N ALA A 59 21.13 -18.58 -2.49
CA ALA A 59 22.55 -18.27 -2.47
C ALA A 59 23.17 -18.22 -3.88
N ASP A 60 22.69 -19.08 -4.78
CA ASP A 60 23.21 -19.24 -6.14
C ASP A 60 22.63 -18.22 -7.12
N ILE A 61 21.51 -17.58 -6.78
CA ILE A 61 20.89 -16.54 -7.59
C ILE A 61 21.64 -15.23 -7.39
N PRO A 62 22.16 -14.59 -8.46
CA PRO A 62 22.80 -13.28 -8.33
C PRO A 62 21.82 -12.24 -7.76
N LEU A 63 22.29 -11.41 -6.81
CA LEU A 63 21.42 -10.47 -6.10
C LEU A 63 20.65 -9.53 -7.03
N TRP A 64 21.29 -9.05 -8.10
CA TRP A 64 20.63 -8.16 -9.07
C TRP A 64 19.50 -8.86 -9.84
N VAL A 65 19.65 -10.16 -10.13
CA VAL A 65 18.59 -10.97 -10.76
C VAL A 65 17.42 -11.13 -9.80
N LEU A 66 17.72 -11.43 -8.53
CA LEU A 66 16.71 -11.56 -7.48
C LEU A 66 15.94 -10.24 -7.26
N MET A 67 16.66 -9.11 -7.25
CA MET A 67 16.05 -7.78 -7.13
C MET A 67 15.18 -7.46 -8.34
N LEU A 68 15.69 -7.61 -9.56
CA LEU A 68 14.92 -7.33 -10.77
C LEU A 68 13.69 -8.23 -10.88
N GLY A 69 13.85 -9.51 -10.55
CA GLY A 69 12.78 -10.51 -10.53
C GLY A 69 11.67 -10.19 -9.54
N ASN A 70 11.95 -9.46 -8.46
CA ASN A 70 10.94 -9.00 -7.50
C ASN A 70 10.42 -7.58 -7.76
N ILE A 71 11.18 -6.70 -8.42
CA ILE A 71 10.75 -5.33 -8.74
C ILE A 71 9.55 -5.34 -9.68
N LEU A 72 9.61 -6.10 -10.78
CA LEU A 72 8.54 -6.15 -11.76
C LEU A 72 7.20 -6.62 -11.16
N PRO A 73 7.14 -7.78 -10.47
CA PRO A 73 5.92 -8.19 -9.77
C PRO A 73 5.58 -7.23 -8.63
N GLY A 74 6.55 -6.59 -7.97
CA GLY A 74 6.28 -5.58 -6.95
C GLY A 74 5.49 -4.36 -7.47
N VAL A 75 5.85 -3.86 -8.66
CA VAL A 75 5.09 -2.80 -9.35
C VAL A 75 3.71 -3.30 -9.76
N LEU A 76 3.61 -4.50 -10.33
CA LEU A 76 2.33 -5.09 -10.73
C LEU A 76 1.38 -5.27 -9.52
N ILE A 77 1.88 -5.82 -8.42
CA ILE A 77 1.16 -5.99 -7.16
C ILE A 77 0.68 -4.64 -6.64
N THR A 78 1.53 -3.61 -6.69
CA THR A 78 1.13 -2.26 -6.25
C THR A 78 -0.01 -1.70 -7.10
N ILE A 79 0.01 -1.90 -8.42
CA ILE A 79 -1.09 -1.50 -9.32
C ILE A 79 -2.38 -2.24 -8.95
N MET A 80 -2.31 -3.58 -8.81
CA MET A 80 -3.47 -4.40 -8.48
C MET A 80 -4.07 -4.05 -7.12
N ILE A 81 -3.23 -3.90 -6.09
CA ILE A 81 -3.64 -3.50 -4.75
C ILE A 81 -4.25 -2.10 -4.77
N HIS A 82 -3.63 -1.15 -5.48
CA HIS A 82 -4.18 0.21 -5.59
C HIS A 82 -5.58 0.20 -6.21
N ILE A 83 -5.78 -0.53 -7.31
CA ILE A 83 -7.10 -0.70 -7.92
C ILE A 83 -8.09 -1.33 -6.92
N GLY A 84 -7.70 -2.43 -6.26
CA GLY A 84 -8.56 -3.13 -5.30
C GLY A 84 -8.97 -2.26 -4.12
N ILE A 85 -8.02 -1.59 -3.48
CA ILE A 85 -8.28 -0.64 -2.38
C ILE A 85 -9.20 0.49 -2.84
N MET A 86 -9.01 1.04 -4.04
CA MET A 86 -9.87 2.12 -4.54
C MET A 86 -11.29 1.65 -4.84
N LEU A 87 -11.48 0.41 -5.31
CA LEU A 87 -12.81 -0.18 -5.45
C LEU A 87 -13.49 -0.33 -4.09
N VAL A 88 -12.79 -0.82 -3.07
CA VAL A 88 -13.33 -0.91 -1.71
C VAL A 88 -13.70 0.47 -1.17
N ALA A 89 -12.80 1.45 -1.28
CA ALA A 89 -13.06 2.82 -0.84
C ALA A 89 -14.29 3.42 -1.55
N TRP A 90 -14.43 3.17 -2.85
CA TRP A 90 -15.59 3.60 -3.63
C TRP A 90 -16.88 2.91 -3.17
N LEU A 91 -16.86 1.61 -2.89
CA LEU A 91 -18.01 0.90 -2.34
C LEU A 91 -18.45 1.49 -0.99
N MET A 92 -17.51 1.81 -0.11
CA MET A 92 -17.82 2.47 1.18
C MET A 92 -18.41 3.87 0.98
N ALA A 93 -17.87 4.63 0.02
CA ALA A 93 -18.45 5.93 -0.35
C ALA A 93 -19.88 5.77 -0.88
N LYS A 94 -20.14 4.79 -1.75
CA LYS A 94 -21.47 4.52 -2.29
C LYS A 94 -22.46 4.07 -1.22
N ALA A 95 -22.03 3.19 -0.30
CA ALA A 95 -22.85 2.72 0.81
C ALA A 95 -23.35 3.85 1.72
N LEU A 96 -22.59 4.95 1.80
CA LEU A 96 -22.92 6.12 2.63
C LEU A 96 -23.50 7.29 1.83
N GLY A 97 -23.96 7.04 0.60
CA GLY A 97 -24.60 8.05 -0.24
C GLY A 97 -23.65 9.14 -0.74
N GLY A 98 -22.36 8.81 -0.91
CA GLY A 98 -21.37 9.70 -1.52
C GLY A 98 -21.58 9.90 -3.01
N ARG A 99 -20.92 10.93 -3.55
CA ARG A 99 -20.97 11.34 -4.97
C ARG A 99 -20.60 10.19 -5.92
N GLY A 100 -19.80 9.22 -5.46
CA GLY A 100 -19.46 8.02 -6.22
C GLY A 100 -18.39 8.27 -7.28
N GLU A 101 -17.57 9.30 -7.08
CA GLU A 101 -16.56 9.76 -8.05
C GLU A 101 -15.29 8.89 -7.98
N LEU A 102 -15.38 7.68 -8.57
CA LEU A 102 -14.27 6.71 -8.58
C LEU A 102 -12.99 7.29 -9.19
N GLY A 103 -13.10 8.11 -10.24
CA GLY A 103 -11.93 8.74 -10.87
C GLY A 103 -11.18 9.70 -9.93
N LEU A 104 -11.89 10.46 -9.10
CA LEU A 104 -11.25 11.33 -8.10
C LEU A 104 -10.66 10.52 -6.95
N LEU A 105 -11.37 9.48 -6.49
CA LEU A 105 -10.85 8.56 -5.47
C LEU A 105 -9.56 7.89 -5.96
N TYR A 106 -9.53 7.38 -7.18
CA TYR A 106 -8.35 6.74 -7.75
C TYR A 106 -7.15 7.68 -7.79
N ARG A 107 -7.36 8.94 -8.20
CA ARG A 107 -6.30 9.95 -8.24
C ARG A 107 -5.79 10.32 -6.85
N ALA A 108 -6.71 10.63 -5.94
CA ALA A 108 -6.37 10.98 -4.56
C ALA A 108 -5.71 9.80 -3.82
N GLY A 109 -6.19 8.58 -4.04
CA GLY A 109 -5.63 7.37 -3.43
C GLY A 109 -4.19 7.11 -3.86
N GLY A 110 -3.81 7.48 -5.09
CA GLY A 110 -2.44 7.37 -5.54
C GLY A 110 -1.47 8.24 -4.73
N TYR A 111 -1.94 9.38 -4.21
CA TYR A 111 -1.18 10.23 -3.30
C TYR A 111 -1.11 9.69 -1.87
N LEU A 112 -1.90 8.67 -1.53
CA LEU A 112 -1.82 7.99 -0.23
C LEU A 112 -0.80 6.86 -0.21
N LEU A 113 -0.32 6.38 -1.36
CA LEU A 113 0.67 5.29 -1.44
C LEU A 113 1.97 5.58 -0.65
N PRO A 114 2.55 6.80 -0.65
CA PRO A 114 3.71 7.08 0.19
C PRO A 114 3.47 6.86 1.70
N LEU A 115 2.23 6.96 2.17
CA LEU A 115 1.87 6.73 3.57
C LEU A 115 1.93 5.25 3.96
N THR A 116 1.96 4.34 2.98
CA THR A 116 2.05 2.89 3.22
C THR A 116 3.50 2.39 3.27
N LEU A 117 4.48 3.23 2.90
CA LEU A 117 5.90 2.86 2.93
C LEU A 117 6.38 2.27 4.27
N PRO A 118 5.97 2.80 5.45
CA PRO A 118 6.33 2.19 6.73
C PRO A 118 5.84 0.74 6.87
N ALA A 119 4.73 0.36 6.23
CA ALA A 119 4.19 -0.99 6.34
C ALA A 119 4.92 -2.02 5.44
N LEU A 120 5.68 -1.57 4.44
CA LEU A 120 6.29 -2.47 3.46
C LEU A 120 7.25 -3.51 4.05
N PRO A 121 8.08 -3.24 5.08
CA PRO A 121 8.93 -4.25 5.69
C PRO A 121 8.16 -5.46 6.22
N ALA A 122 7.00 -5.22 6.85
CA ALA A 122 6.16 -6.29 7.36
C ALA A 122 5.56 -7.13 6.23
N VAL A 123 5.02 -6.46 5.21
CA VAL A 123 4.43 -7.13 4.05
C VAL A 123 5.49 -7.94 3.30
N ALA A 124 6.66 -7.35 3.06
CA ALA A 124 7.76 -7.99 2.38
C ALA A 124 8.32 -9.18 3.17
N PHE A 125 8.39 -9.09 4.50
CA PHE A 125 8.82 -10.20 5.34
C PHE A 125 7.86 -11.39 5.25
N THR A 126 6.56 -11.16 5.39
CA THR A 126 5.54 -12.22 5.26
C THR A 126 5.63 -12.90 3.89
N VAL A 127 5.79 -12.13 2.81
CA VAL A 127 5.92 -12.68 1.46
C VAL A 127 7.23 -13.44 1.28
N ALA A 128 8.35 -12.90 1.77
CA ALA A 128 9.63 -13.60 1.70
C ALA A 128 9.53 -14.95 2.41
N THR A 129 9.03 -14.99 3.65
CA THR A 129 8.91 -16.24 4.44
C THR A 129 7.97 -17.28 3.83
N THR A 130 6.96 -16.88 3.07
CA THR A 130 5.99 -17.81 2.46
C THR A 130 6.42 -18.29 1.07
N THR A 131 7.27 -17.55 0.38
CA THR A 131 7.74 -17.88 -0.98
C THR A 131 9.02 -18.70 -0.99
N THR A 132 9.78 -18.71 0.10
CA THR A 132 11.04 -19.44 0.22
C THR A 132 10.82 -20.77 0.95
N ALA A 133 11.14 -21.87 0.28
CA ALA A 133 11.09 -23.20 0.90
C ALA A 133 12.35 -23.43 1.75
N HIS A 134 12.20 -24.24 2.82
CA HIS A 134 13.31 -24.63 3.71
C HIS A 134 14.12 -23.43 4.26
N SER A 135 13.45 -22.31 4.50
CA SER A 135 14.09 -21.10 5.00
C SER A 135 14.65 -21.29 6.40
N ALA A 136 15.98 -21.33 6.50
CA ALA A 136 16.69 -21.47 7.77
C ALA A 136 16.43 -20.29 8.73
N GLY A 137 16.02 -19.13 8.21
CA GLY A 137 15.71 -17.93 8.99
C GLY A 137 14.22 -17.67 9.25
N ALA A 138 13.30 -18.59 8.89
CA ALA A 138 11.86 -18.36 9.10
C ALA A 138 11.54 -18.30 10.60
N GLY A 139 11.25 -17.09 11.08
CA GLY A 139 10.87 -16.80 12.46
C GLY A 139 9.65 -15.88 12.54
N PRO A 140 9.18 -15.54 13.75
CA PRO A 140 8.08 -14.60 13.91
C PRO A 140 8.44 -13.23 13.31
N ILE A 141 7.43 -12.49 12.86
CA ILE A 141 7.63 -11.15 12.31
C ILE A 141 8.33 -10.24 13.35
N PRO A 142 9.40 -9.52 12.99
CA PRO A 142 10.06 -8.60 13.90
C PRO A 142 9.09 -7.55 14.44
N TRP A 143 9.14 -7.28 15.75
CA TRP A 143 8.24 -6.32 16.41
C TRP A 143 8.30 -4.93 15.76
N LEU A 144 9.47 -4.51 15.30
CA LEU A 144 9.65 -3.23 14.62
C LEU A 144 8.86 -3.17 13.31
N TYR A 145 8.82 -4.28 12.56
CA TYR A 145 8.06 -4.34 11.31
C TYR A 145 6.57 -4.23 11.60
N LEU A 146 6.09 -4.90 12.67
CA LEU A 146 4.71 -4.77 13.11
C LEU A 146 4.36 -3.34 13.53
N ALA A 147 5.22 -2.68 14.31
CA ALA A 147 5.02 -1.29 14.72
C ALA A 147 4.94 -0.34 13.52
N LEU A 148 5.84 -0.50 12.53
CA LEU A 148 5.82 0.29 11.31
C LEU A 148 4.58 -0.02 10.43
N ALA A 149 4.11 -1.27 10.42
CA ALA A 149 2.87 -1.64 9.75
C ALA A 149 1.64 -0.95 10.36
N VAL A 150 1.55 -0.91 11.69
CA VAL A 150 0.49 -0.18 12.39
C VAL A 150 0.57 1.31 12.08
N ALA A 151 1.77 1.90 12.10
CA ALA A 151 1.97 3.32 11.76
C ALA A 151 1.57 3.64 10.31
N GLY A 152 1.95 2.78 9.36
CA GLY A 152 1.58 2.92 7.94
C GLY A 152 0.09 2.78 7.72
N ALA A 153 -0.55 1.78 8.34
CA ALA A 153 -1.99 1.58 8.28
C ALA A 153 -2.76 2.76 8.87
N ALA A 154 -2.35 3.26 10.05
CA ALA A 154 -2.97 4.43 10.67
C ALA A 154 -2.83 5.68 9.80
N SER A 155 -1.65 5.91 9.22
CA SER A 155 -1.39 7.04 8.31
C SER A 155 -2.25 6.95 7.06
N PHE A 156 -2.35 5.77 6.45
CA PHE A 156 -3.21 5.52 5.30
C PHE A 156 -4.69 5.76 5.62
N LEU A 157 -5.20 5.25 6.75
CA LEU A 157 -6.60 5.45 7.16
C LEU A 157 -6.91 6.93 7.45
N ALA A 158 -5.98 7.66 8.06
CA ALA A 158 -6.12 9.10 8.26
C ALA A 158 -6.12 9.86 6.92
N GLY A 159 -5.29 9.45 5.96
CA GLY A 159 -5.32 9.97 4.59
C GLY A 159 -6.63 9.65 3.87
N LEU A 160 -7.15 8.43 4.02
CA LEU A 160 -8.43 7.99 3.46
C LEU A 160 -9.60 8.80 4.03
N TYR A 161 -9.57 9.11 5.32
CA TYR A 161 -10.53 10.01 5.96
C TYR A 161 -10.57 11.38 5.28
N GLN A 162 -9.41 12.01 5.06
CA GLN A 162 -9.35 13.29 4.35
C GLN A 162 -9.80 13.16 2.89
N MET A 163 -9.43 12.05 2.24
CA MET A 163 -9.83 11.75 0.87
C MET A 163 -11.36 11.71 0.73
N PHE A 164 -12.07 11.05 1.65
CA PHE A 164 -13.54 11.01 1.63
C PHE A 164 -14.16 12.39 1.85
N ARG A 165 -13.59 13.20 2.75
CA ARG A 165 -14.09 14.56 2.98
C ARG A 165 -14.01 15.42 1.73
N VAL A 166 -12.88 15.37 1.02
CA VAL A 166 -12.65 16.21 -0.17
C VAL A 166 -13.39 15.65 -1.38
N THR A 167 -13.22 14.36 -1.69
CA THR A 167 -13.75 13.80 -2.95
C THR A 167 -15.24 13.46 -2.89
N GLN A 168 -15.76 13.07 -1.72
CA GLN A 168 -17.16 12.65 -1.57
C GLN A 168 -18.03 13.73 -0.89
N ASN A 169 -17.44 14.88 -0.54
CA ASN A 169 -18.08 15.94 0.22
C ASN A 169 -18.72 15.43 1.53
N PHE A 170 -18.06 14.48 2.19
CA PHE A 170 -18.52 13.94 3.45
C PHE A 170 -18.23 14.90 4.60
N GLN A 171 -19.22 15.07 5.48
CA GLN A 171 -19.00 15.61 6.81
C GLN A 171 -18.12 14.65 7.63
N SER A 172 -17.47 15.18 8.68
CA SER A 172 -16.48 14.44 9.47
C SER A 172 -16.99 13.10 10.00
N THR A 173 -18.22 13.05 10.53
CA THR A 173 -18.82 11.80 11.05
C THR A 173 -18.99 10.74 9.97
N ARG A 174 -19.49 11.14 8.79
CA ARG A 174 -19.69 10.22 7.66
C ARG A 174 -18.36 9.74 7.07
N ALA A 175 -17.36 10.62 6.99
CA ALA A 175 -16.02 10.25 6.56
C ALA A 175 -15.36 9.26 7.54
N LEU A 176 -15.49 9.48 8.86
CA LEU A 176 -15.02 8.53 9.87
C LEU A 176 -15.70 7.17 9.71
N PHE A 177 -17.02 7.14 9.52
CA PHE A 177 -17.75 5.90 9.33
C PHE A 177 -17.34 5.18 8.03
N ALA A 178 -17.12 5.92 6.93
CA ALA A 178 -16.60 5.36 5.68
C ALA A 178 -15.21 4.72 5.85
N THR A 179 -14.30 5.40 6.55
CA THR A 179 -12.96 4.89 6.85
C THR A 179 -13.02 3.68 7.79
N ALA A 180 -13.91 3.69 8.78
CA ALA A 180 -14.09 2.57 9.70
C ALA A 180 -14.67 1.34 8.98
N LEU A 181 -15.67 1.53 8.11
CA LEU A 181 -16.20 0.45 7.26
C LEU A 181 -15.13 -0.10 6.31
N PHE A 182 -14.31 0.77 5.71
CA PHE A 182 -13.18 0.34 4.89
C PHE A 182 -12.24 -0.57 5.70
N ALA A 183 -11.82 -0.12 6.90
CA ALA A 183 -10.93 -0.89 7.75
C ALA A 183 -11.54 -2.23 8.18
N ALA A 184 -12.81 -2.22 8.61
CA ALA A 184 -13.54 -3.43 9.00
C ALA A 184 -13.64 -4.41 7.82
N PHE A 185 -13.98 -3.92 6.63
CA PHE A 185 -14.06 -4.75 5.44
C PHE A 185 -12.72 -5.37 5.06
N SER A 186 -11.62 -4.59 5.11
CA SER A 186 -10.27 -5.11 4.87
C SER A 186 -9.87 -6.18 5.88
N VAL A 187 -10.19 -6.00 7.16
CA VAL A 187 -9.93 -7.01 8.21
C VAL A 187 -10.78 -8.27 7.97
N SER A 188 -12.05 -8.11 7.58
CA SER A 188 -12.92 -9.26 7.25
C SER A 188 -12.38 -10.07 6.08
N ILE A 189 -11.86 -9.44 5.02
CA ILE A 189 -11.21 -10.16 3.92
C ILE A 189 -10.02 -10.97 4.42
N LEU A 190 -9.18 -10.37 5.28
CA LEU A 190 -8.02 -11.08 5.85
C LEU A 190 -8.43 -12.27 6.72
N SER A 191 -9.59 -12.23 7.38
CA SER A 191 -10.08 -13.35 8.19
C SER A 191 -10.64 -14.53 7.38
N LEU A 192 -10.86 -14.35 6.09
CA LEU A 192 -11.36 -15.40 5.18
C LEU A 192 -10.23 -16.14 4.46
N ALA A 193 -9.00 -15.61 4.50
CA ALA A 193 -7.81 -16.16 3.86
C ALA A 193 -7.03 -17.04 4.85
#